data_AF-A0A7W0URL8-F1
#
_entry.id   AF-A0A7W0URL8-F1
#
_cell.length_a   1.000
_cell.length_b   1.000
_cell.length_c   1.000
_cell.angle_alpha   90.00
_cell.angle_beta   90.00
_cell.angle_gamma   90.00
#
_symmetry.space_group_name_H-M   'P 1'
#
loop_
_entity.id
_entity.type
_entity.pdbx_description
1 polymer ?
#
loop_
_entity_poly.entity_id
_entity_poly.type
_entity_poly.pdbx_seq_one_letter_code
_entity_poly.pdbx_strand_id
1 'polypeptide(L)'
;MAGPGRQLAAALAVAVLAPALLLTACDGGSDSEPPTELSKRDSAALTDARRSLDAAIKTEARLSASPQAARRIRGRVQAIVSEGVFETERLDEFGLAALGRLSLVAPSLVEMDSDGVPEALDAEATRTFLRFAERDPARALLVAAERLVGTIERTVQRSEAGPGTRILPEAGEASPGRRVAGYLQAAEDDTEPIWPELSRRLRVLREGL
;
A
#
# COMPACT_ATOMS: atom_id res chain seq x y z
N MET A 1 -53.30 -33.36 29.79
CA MET A 1 -53.58 -33.85 31.16
C MET A 1 -52.26 -34.10 31.86
N ALA A 2 -52.10 -33.49 33.05
CA ALA A 2 -51.16 -33.79 34.13
C ALA A 2 -49.66 -34.00 33.83
N GLY A 3 -48.82 -33.05 34.27
CA GLY A 3 -47.46 -33.34 34.77
C GLY A 3 -47.52 -34.02 36.16
N PRO A 4 -46.60 -33.80 37.11
CA PRO A 4 -45.19 -33.35 37.04
C PRO A 4 -44.24 -34.28 37.84
N GLY A 5 -42.94 -34.26 37.55
CA GLY A 5 -41.90 -34.91 38.36
C GLY A 5 -41.08 -33.88 39.17
N ARG A 6 -41.32 -33.83 40.49
CA ARG A 6 -40.66 -33.00 41.52
C ARG A 6 -39.13 -33.18 41.52
N GLN A 7 -38.35 -32.10 41.49
CA GLN A 7 -37.74 -31.41 42.64
C GLN A 7 -37.08 -32.32 43.69
N LEU A 8 -35.75 -32.19 43.84
CA LEU A 8 -35.08 -32.12 45.14
C LEU A 8 -33.85 -31.22 45.02
N ALA A 9 -33.79 -30.28 45.96
CA ALA A 9 -32.76 -29.26 46.16
C ALA A 9 -31.65 -29.77 47.08
N ALA A 10 -30.46 -29.14 46.99
CA ALA A 10 -29.39 -28.98 48.00
C ALA A 10 -28.02 -29.07 47.30
N ALA A 11 -26.97 -28.33 47.63
CA ALA A 11 -26.75 -27.18 48.50
C ALA A 11 -25.34 -26.64 48.15
N LEU A 12 -25.13 -25.36 48.46
CA LEU A 12 -23.87 -24.63 48.67
C LEU A 12 -22.53 -25.37 48.42
N ALA A 13 -21.69 -24.77 47.57
CA ALA A 13 -20.32 -24.42 47.95
C ALA A 13 -19.84 -23.21 47.15
N VAL A 14 -19.75 -22.07 47.83
CA VAL A 14 -19.05 -20.87 47.39
C VAL A 14 -17.56 -21.19 47.37
N ALA A 15 -16.93 -21.13 46.20
CA ALA A 15 -15.48 -21.00 46.07
C ALA A 15 -15.21 -19.80 45.16
N VAL A 16 -15.07 -18.64 45.79
CA VAL A 16 -14.50 -17.44 45.19
C VAL A 16 -13.02 -17.72 44.96
N LEU A 17 -12.68 -18.23 43.79
CA LEU A 17 -11.31 -18.22 43.28
C LEU A 17 -11.11 -16.88 42.58
N ALA A 18 -10.58 -15.92 43.32
CA ALA A 18 -10.02 -14.71 42.75
C ALA A 18 -8.90 -15.11 41.79
N PRO A 19 -8.97 -14.78 40.49
CA PRO A 19 -7.76 -14.72 39.70
C PRO A 19 -6.99 -13.50 40.21
N ALA A 20 -6.02 -13.74 41.08
CA ALA A 20 -4.86 -12.87 41.23
C ALA A 20 -4.12 -12.91 39.87
N LEU A 21 -4.66 -12.17 38.90
CA LEU A 21 -3.92 -11.77 37.71
C LEU A 21 -2.79 -10.88 38.24
N LEU A 22 -1.63 -11.50 38.36
CA LEU A 22 -0.34 -10.83 38.33
C LEU A 22 -0.34 -9.98 37.06
N LEU A 23 -0.78 -8.73 37.20
CA LEU A 23 -0.34 -7.63 36.38
C LEU A 23 1.16 -7.48 36.67
N THR A 24 1.97 -8.34 36.06
CA THR A 24 3.27 -7.90 35.58
C THR A 24 2.94 -6.82 34.57
N ALA A 25 2.81 -5.59 35.09
CA ALA A 25 3.10 -4.39 34.34
C ALA A 25 4.51 -4.59 33.80
N CYS A 26 4.60 -5.12 32.58
CA CYS A 26 5.69 -4.77 31.70
C CYS A 26 5.53 -3.27 31.49
N ASP A 27 6.18 -2.55 32.40
CA ASP A 27 6.65 -1.20 32.26
C ASP A 27 7.35 -1.09 30.90
N GLY A 28 6.53 -0.70 29.93
CA GLY A 28 6.87 -0.47 28.54
C GLY A 28 5.91 0.57 27.99
N GLY A 29 5.52 1.52 28.86
CA GLY A 29 5.05 2.83 28.45
C GLY A 29 6.24 3.50 27.79
N SER A 30 6.49 3.13 26.54
CA SER A 30 7.37 3.90 25.69
C SER A 30 6.60 5.17 25.39
N ASP A 31 6.85 6.19 26.22
CA ASP A 31 6.96 7.57 25.76
C ASP A 31 8.12 7.65 24.74
N SER A 32 8.09 6.77 23.72
CA SER A 32 9.02 6.78 22.62
C SER A 32 8.66 7.99 21.81
N GLU A 33 9.41 9.07 22.01
CA GLU A 33 9.42 10.15 21.05
C GLU A 33 9.60 9.55 19.65
N PRO A 34 8.81 9.99 18.66
CA PRO A 34 8.90 9.46 17.31
C PRO A 34 10.35 9.59 16.82
N PRO A 35 10.84 8.62 16.02
CA PRO A 35 12.21 8.63 15.57
C PRO A 35 12.50 9.92 14.79
N THR A 36 13.68 10.50 15.00
CA THR A 36 14.07 11.72 14.27
C THR A 36 14.23 11.44 12.77
N GLU A 37 14.66 10.23 12.41
CA GLU A 37 14.86 9.77 11.04
C GLU A 37 14.33 8.34 10.85
N LEU A 38 13.79 8.06 9.68
CA LEU A 38 13.38 6.71 9.30
C LEU A 38 14.60 5.82 9.07
N SER A 39 14.38 4.51 9.24
CA SER A 39 15.35 3.52 8.77
C SER A 39 15.58 3.68 7.26
N LYS A 40 16.76 3.27 6.77
CA LYS A 40 17.05 3.28 5.31
C LYS A 40 16.01 2.47 4.52
N ARG A 41 15.59 1.34 5.08
CA ARG A 41 14.59 0.45 4.46
C ARG A 41 13.23 1.12 4.36
N ASP A 42 12.75 1.75 5.44
CA ASP A 42 11.45 2.43 5.44
C ASP A 42 11.49 3.69 4.55
N SER A 43 12.63 4.40 4.54
CA SER A 43 12.84 5.54 3.64
C SER A 43 12.79 5.11 2.17
N ALA A 44 13.46 4.02 1.80
CA ALA A 44 13.41 3.46 0.45
C ALA A 44 11.98 3.03 0.09
N ALA A 45 11.30 2.31 0.98
CA ALA A 45 9.92 1.86 0.76
C ALA A 45 8.95 3.03 0.53
N LEU A 46 9.07 4.14 1.27
CA LEU A 46 8.28 5.34 1.03
C LEU A 46 8.65 6.00 -0.31
N THR A 47 9.93 6.13 -0.62
CA THR A 47 10.38 6.74 -1.88
C THR A 47 9.90 5.94 -3.09
N ASP A 48 9.98 4.61 -3.06
CA ASP A 48 9.52 3.73 -4.14
C ASP A 48 8.00 3.74 -4.27
N ALA A 49 7.27 3.70 -3.15
CA ALA A 49 5.82 3.82 -3.17
C ALA A 49 5.38 5.16 -3.77
N ARG A 50 6.08 6.25 -3.42
CA ARG A 50 5.83 7.58 -3.98
C ARG A 50 6.14 7.66 -5.47
N ARG A 51 7.30 7.18 -5.89
CA ARG A 51 7.71 7.13 -7.30
C ARG A 51 6.71 6.36 -8.14
N SER A 52 6.23 5.23 -7.62
CA SER A 52 5.22 4.39 -8.28
C SER A 52 3.85 5.06 -8.32
N LEU A 53 3.48 5.81 -7.28
CA LEU A 53 2.24 6.59 -7.25
C LEU A 53 2.28 7.74 -8.28
N ASP A 54 3.41 8.45 -8.36
CA ASP A 54 3.66 9.47 -9.38
C ASP A 54 3.59 8.89 -10.80
N ALA A 55 4.11 7.68 -10.99
CA ALA A 55 4.00 6.96 -12.24
C ALA A 55 2.54 6.59 -12.58
N ALA A 56 1.74 6.18 -11.60
CA ALA A 56 0.32 5.92 -11.77
C ALA A 56 -0.42 7.20 -12.20
N ILE A 57 -0.19 8.33 -11.51
CA ILE A 57 -0.76 9.64 -11.85
C ILE A 57 -0.39 10.06 -13.28
N LYS A 58 0.89 9.95 -13.65
CA LYS A 58 1.34 10.24 -15.01
C LYS A 58 0.71 9.31 -16.05
N THR A 59 0.51 8.05 -15.71
CA THR A 59 -0.13 7.08 -16.61
C THR A 59 -1.61 7.43 -16.79
N GLU A 60 -2.32 7.77 -15.72
CA GLU A 60 -3.70 8.24 -15.77
C GLU A 60 -3.82 9.47 -16.68
N ALA A 61 -2.99 10.49 -16.47
CA ALA A 61 -3.01 11.69 -17.29
C ALA A 61 -2.80 11.38 -18.79
N ARG A 62 -1.93 10.41 -19.12
CA ARG A 62 -1.70 9.97 -20.49
C ARG A 62 -2.89 9.21 -21.09
N LEU A 63 -3.59 8.41 -20.29
CA LEU A 63 -4.82 7.73 -20.72
C LEU A 63 -5.93 8.75 -20.96
N SER A 64 -6.09 9.71 -20.04
CA SER A 64 -7.10 10.77 -20.09
C SER A 64 -6.85 11.80 -21.19
N ALA A 65 -5.60 11.98 -21.64
CA ALA A 65 -5.25 12.93 -22.69
C ALA A 65 -5.94 12.66 -24.03
N SER A 66 -6.17 11.40 -24.42
CA SER A 66 -6.97 11.07 -25.61
C SER A 66 -7.37 9.59 -25.69
N PRO A 67 -8.50 9.26 -26.33
CA PRO A 67 -8.90 7.87 -26.58
C PRO A 67 -7.86 7.07 -27.37
N GLN A 68 -7.10 7.71 -28.27
CA GLN A 68 -6.04 7.04 -29.02
C GLN A 68 -4.81 6.74 -28.16
N ALA A 69 -4.45 7.62 -27.23
CA ALA A 69 -3.39 7.35 -26.26
C ALA A 69 -3.79 6.17 -25.35
N ALA A 70 -5.03 6.17 -24.84
CA ALA A 70 -5.56 5.07 -24.04
C ALA A 70 -5.52 3.73 -24.78
N ARG A 71 -6.02 3.67 -26.02
CA ARG A 71 -5.95 2.48 -26.87
C ARG A 71 -4.51 1.99 -27.09
N ARG A 72 -3.57 2.90 -27.36
CA ARG A 72 -2.16 2.55 -27.56
C ARG A 72 -1.52 1.98 -26.31
N ILE A 73 -1.72 2.61 -25.15
CA ILE A 73 -1.14 2.15 -23.89
C ILE A 73 -1.77 0.81 -23.49
N ARG A 74 -3.10 0.70 -23.52
CA ARG A 74 -3.81 -0.56 -23.25
C ARG A 74 -3.36 -1.68 -24.19
N GLY A 75 -3.24 -1.41 -25.49
CA GLY A 75 -2.79 -2.39 -26.47
C GLY A 75 -1.35 -2.87 -26.21
N ARG A 76 -0.44 -1.98 -25.78
CA ARG A 76 0.92 -2.37 -25.39
C ARG A 76 0.95 -3.23 -24.13
N VAL A 77 0.19 -2.86 -23.11
CA VAL A 77 0.07 -3.67 -21.88
C VAL A 77 -0.52 -5.04 -22.22
N GLN A 78 -1.59 -5.09 -23.00
CA GLN A 78 -2.22 -6.33 -23.44
C GLN A 78 -1.24 -7.22 -24.21
N ALA A 79 -0.47 -6.65 -25.13
CA ALA A 79 0.52 -7.40 -25.91
C ALA A 79 1.57 -8.06 -24.99
N ILE A 80 2.14 -7.31 -24.03
CA ILE A 80 3.13 -7.83 -23.08
C ILE A 80 2.52 -8.94 -22.21
N VAL A 81 1.34 -8.71 -21.65
CA VAL A 81 0.65 -9.68 -20.77
C VAL A 81 0.27 -10.96 -21.52
N SER A 82 -0.11 -10.84 -22.79
CA SER A 82 -0.49 -11.99 -23.62
C SER A 82 0.65 -12.92 -24.01
N GLU A 83 1.91 -12.53 -23.75
CA GLU A 83 3.06 -13.42 -23.97
C GLU A 83 3.05 -14.63 -23.02
N GLY A 84 2.26 -14.62 -21.94
CA GLY A 84 2.10 -15.76 -21.03
C GLY A 84 3.30 -16.04 -20.12
N VAL A 85 4.33 -15.20 -20.18
CA VAL A 85 5.61 -15.37 -19.44
C VAL A 85 5.51 -15.08 -17.93
N PHE A 86 4.31 -14.79 -17.43
CA PHE A 86 4.05 -14.48 -16.02
C PHE A 86 3.37 -15.65 -15.27
N GLU A 87 3.15 -16.80 -15.92
CA GLU A 87 2.40 -17.93 -15.37
C GLU A 87 3.25 -18.92 -14.54
N THR A 88 4.58 -18.76 -14.52
CA THR A 88 5.51 -19.65 -13.80
C THR A 88 5.84 -19.15 -12.40
N GLU A 89 6.03 -20.08 -11.43
CA GLU A 89 6.42 -19.77 -10.04
C GLU A 89 7.75 -19.01 -9.90
N ARG A 90 8.58 -19.03 -10.95
CA ARG A 90 9.77 -18.18 -11.10
C ARG A 90 9.72 -17.51 -12.46
N LEU A 91 9.95 -16.20 -12.50
CA LEU A 91 10.19 -15.49 -13.74
C LEU A 91 11.53 -15.93 -14.31
N ASP A 92 11.49 -16.49 -15.51
CA ASP A 92 12.69 -16.71 -16.29
C ASP A 92 13.19 -15.40 -16.91
N GLU A 93 14.25 -15.47 -17.73
CA GLU A 93 14.80 -14.30 -18.42
C GLU A 93 13.77 -13.58 -19.30
N PHE A 94 12.80 -14.32 -19.85
CA PHE A 94 11.75 -13.76 -20.69
C PHE A 94 10.70 -13.03 -19.85
N GLY A 95 10.32 -13.62 -18.71
CA GLY A 95 9.44 -13.01 -17.72
C GLY A 95 10.00 -11.70 -17.17
N LEU A 96 11.29 -11.68 -16.78
CA LEU A 96 11.97 -10.48 -16.31
C LEU A 96 12.05 -9.41 -17.41
N ALA A 97 12.36 -9.78 -18.65
CA ALA A 97 12.37 -8.85 -19.76
C ALA A 97 10.98 -8.26 -20.03
N ALA A 98 9.92 -9.06 -19.89
CA ALA A 98 8.54 -8.61 -20.05
C ALA A 98 8.11 -7.66 -18.92
N LEU A 99 8.49 -7.93 -17.67
CA LEU A 99 8.32 -6.97 -16.56
C LEU A 99 9.08 -5.67 -16.82
N GLY A 100 10.32 -5.76 -17.30
CA GLY A 100 11.10 -4.58 -17.69
C GLY A 100 10.44 -3.75 -18.80
N ARG A 101 9.79 -4.40 -19.78
CA ARG A 101 8.99 -3.67 -20.78
C ARG A 101 7.72 -3.07 -20.18
N LEU A 102 7.05 -3.80 -19.28
CA LEU A 102 5.82 -3.33 -18.63
C LEU A 102 6.11 -2.13 -17.74
N SER A 103 7.23 -2.14 -17.01
CA SER A 103 7.65 -1.05 -16.14
C SER A 103 7.93 0.25 -16.91
N LEU A 104 8.22 0.19 -18.20
CA LEU A 104 8.35 1.39 -19.06
C LEU A 104 6.99 1.93 -19.54
N VAL A 105 5.95 1.12 -19.53
CA VAL A 105 4.63 1.47 -20.09
C VAL A 105 3.66 1.88 -18.98
N ALA A 106 3.57 1.07 -17.93
CA ALA A 106 2.68 1.25 -16.79
C ALA A 106 3.38 0.70 -15.53
N PRO A 107 4.31 1.48 -14.94
CA PRO A 107 5.14 1.04 -13.82
C PRO A 107 4.34 0.50 -12.63
N SER A 108 3.17 1.10 -12.36
CA SER A 108 2.30 0.74 -11.24
C SER A 108 1.63 -0.64 -11.36
N LEU A 109 1.81 -1.36 -12.48
CA LEU A 109 1.31 -2.72 -12.66
C LEU A 109 2.36 -3.79 -12.32
N VAL A 110 3.56 -3.37 -11.96
CA VAL A 110 4.68 -4.24 -11.62
C VAL A 110 4.91 -4.20 -10.12
N GLU A 111 4.99 -5.36 -9.50
CA GLU A 111 5.40 -5.52 -8.11
C GLU A 111 6.94 -5.53 -8.08
N MET A 112 7.49 -4.65 -7.23
CA MET A 112 8.93 -4.52 -7.03
C MET A 112 9.32 -5.13 -5.69
N ASP A 113 10.49 -5.73 -5.61
CA ASP A 113 11.08 -6.17 -4.35
C ASP A 113 11.62 -4.99 -3.52
N SER A 114 12.27 -5.29 -2.39
CA SER A 114 12.83 -4.27 -1.50
C SER A 114 14.05 -3.53 -2.07
N ASP A 115 14.66 -4.04 -3.13
CA ASP A 115 15.79 -3.43 -3.83
C ASP A 115 15.33 -2.67 -5.10
N GLY A 116 14.02 -2.55 -5.32
CA GLY A 116 13.42 -1.87 -6.47
C GLY A 116 13.50 -2.68 -7.76
N VAL A 117 13.74 -3.99 -7.66
CA VAL A 117 13.82 -4.89 -8.81
C VAL A 117 12.43 -5.45 -9.14
N PRO A 118 11.99 -5.43 -10.41
CA PRO A 118 10.75 -6.07 -10.83
C PRO A 118 10.71 -7.56 -10.44
N GLU A 119 9.77 -7.93 -9.58
CA GLU A 119 9.63 -9.29 -9.06
C GLU A 119 8.38 -9.99 -9.57
N ALA A 120 7.28 -9.28 -9.80
CA ALA A 120 6.04 -9.89 -10.27
C ALA A 120 5.11 -8.93 -11.03
N LEU A 121 4.12 -9.50 -11.70
CA LEU A 121 3.00 -8.77 -12.28
C LEU A 121 1.90 -8.64 -11.23
N ASP A 122 1.40 -7.42 -10.99
CA ASP A 122 0.18 -7.23 -10.21
C ASP A 122 -1.02 -7.67 -11.07
N ALA A 123 -1.43 -8.93 -10.92
CA ALA A 123 -2.47 -9.53 -11.74
C ALA A 123 -3.84 -8.85 -11.57
N GLU A 124 -4.15 -8.35 -10.37
CA GLU A 124 -5.42 -7.71 -10.07
C GLU A 124 -5.47 -6.29 -10.65
N ALA A 125 -4.42 -5.50 -10.43
CA ALA A 125 -4.30 -4.17 -11.02
C ALA A 125 -4.27 -4.26 -12.55
N THR A 126 -3.54 -5.23 -13.11
CA THR A 126 -3.46 -5.44 -14.56
C THR A 126 -4.81 -5.78 -15.17
N ARG A 127 -5.58 -6.67 -14.53
CA ARG A 127 -6.94 -7.01 -14.99
C ARG A 127 -7.86 -5.79 -14.97
N THR A 128 -7.78 -4.98 -13.90
CA THR A 128 -8.55 -3.74 -13.76
C THR A 128 -8.16 -2.73 -14.84
N PHE A 129 -6.86 -2.56 -15.06
CA PHE A 129 -6.30 -1.70 -16.08
C PHE A 129 -6.82 -2.06 -17.48
N LEU A 130 -6.68 -3.33 -17.88
CA LEU A 130 -7.12 -3.80 -19.19
C LEU A 130 -8.63 -3.66 -19.43
N ARG A 131 -9.43 -3.65 -18.35
CA ARG A 131 -10.88 -3.48 -18.39
C ARG A 131 -11.30 -2.02 -18.55
N PHE A 132 -10.62 -1.09 -17.89
CA PHE A 132 -11.09 0.29 -17.75
C PHE A 132 -10.24 1.35 -18.46
N ALA A 133 -9.01 1.05 -18.89
CA ALA A 133 -8.06 2.07 -19.39
C ALA A 133 -8.59 2.99 -20.51
N GLU A 134 -9.54 2.52 -21.33
CA GLU A 134 -10.14 3.33 -22.42
C GLU A 134 -11.41 4.10 -22.02
N ARG A 135 -12.06 3.73 -20.92
CA ARG A 135 -13.39 4.25 -20.53
C ARG A 135 -13.33 5.08 -19.26
N ASP A 136 -12.46 4.68 -18.33
CA ASP A 136 -12.34 5.26 -17.01
C ASP A 136 -10.87 5.11 -16.53
N PRO A 137 -9.98 6.02 -16.96
CA PRO A 137 -8.57 5.99 -16.61
C PRO A 137 -8.29 5.99 -15.10
N ALA A 138 -9.04 6.77 -14.34
CA ALA A 138 -8.93 6.82 -12.89
C ALA A 138 -9.22 5.45 -12.27
N ARG A 139 -10.31 4.78 -12.69
CA ARG A 139 -10.63 3.43 -12.22
C ARG A 139 -9.65 2.37 -12.70
N ALA A 140 -9.05 2.54 -13.88
CA ALA A 140 -8.07 1.61 -14.43
C ALA A 140 -6.82 1.44 -13.55
N LEU A 141 -6.47 2.48 -12.80
CA LEU A 141 -5.27 2.54 -11.97
C LEU A 141 -5.56 2.55 -10.47
N LEU A 142 -6.84 2.58 -10.07
CA LEU A 142 -7.26 2.67 -8.68
C LEU A 142 -6.69 1.55 -7.81
N VAL A 143 -6.73 0.29 -8.26
CA VAL A 143 -6.21 -0.86 -7.49
C VAL A 143 -4.72 -0.72 -7.20
N ALA A 144 -3.93 -0.29 -8.20
CA ALA A 144 -2.51 -0.04 -8.01
C ALA A 144 -2.28 1.12 -7.02
N ALA A 145 -3.02 2.24 -7.20
CA ALA A 145 -2.92 3.39 -6.31
C ALA A 145 -3.30 3.05 -4.86
N GLU A 146 -4.34 2.25 -4.65
CA GLU A 146 -4.75 1.76 -3.32
C GLU A 146 -3.65 0.96 -2.62
N ARG A 147 -2.97 0.06 -3.34
CA ARG A 147 -1.86 -0.74 -2.81
C ARG A 147 -0.66 0.12 -2.44
N LEU A 148 -0.35 1.12 -3.26
CA LEU A 148 0.73 2.07 -3.02
C LEU A 148 0.44 2.94 -1.78
N VAL A 149 -0.76 3.49 -1.67
CA VAL A 149 -1.20 4.23 -0.47
C VAL A 149 -1.20 3.34 0.77
N GLY A 150 -1.66 2.09 0.66
CA GLY A 150 -1.57 1.13 1.76
C GLY A 150 -0.13 0.82 2.18
N THR A 151 0.83 0.85 1.26
CA THR A 151 2.26 0.70 1.58
C THR A 151 2.81 1.91 2.32
N ILE A 152 2.39 3.12 1.94
CA ILE A 152 2.71 4.35 2.65
C ILE A 152 2.18 4.30 4.09
N GLU A 153 0.88 4.01 4.25
CA GLU A 153 0.22 3.89 5.56
C GLU A 153 0.94 2.88 6.46
N ARG A 154 1.16 1.64 5.98
CA ARG A 154 1.84 0.60 6.74
C ARG A 154 3.26 0.99 7.13
N THR A 155 4.00 1.64 6.23
CA THR A 155 5.40 2.02 6.50
C THR A 155 5.47 3.11 7.55
N VAL A 156 4.63 4.15 7.45
CA VAL A 156 4.53 5.23 8.44
C VAL A 156 4.12 4.68 9.81
N GLN A 157 3.08 3.85 9.87
CA GLN A 157 2.58 3.28 11.12
C GLN A 157 3.59 2.33 11.78
N ARG A 158 4.18 1.41 11.01
CA ARG A 158 5.18 0.45 11.53
C ARG A 158 6.44 1.13 12.04
N SER A 159 6.83 2.25 11.44
CA SER A 159 8.02 3.00 11.86
C SER A 159 7.73 4.00 12.97
N GLU A 160 6.48 4.08 13.46
CA GLU A 160 6.03 5.04 14.48
C GLU A 160 6.44 6.48 14.13
N ALA A 161 6.43 6.80 12.83
CA ALA A 161 6.98 8.04 12.32
C ALA A 161 6.08 9.22 12.65
N GLY A 162 6.63 10.23 13.31
CA GLY A 162 5.92 11.48 13.60
C GLY A 162 5.98 12.45 12.40
N PRO A 163 5.26 13.58 12.48
CA PRO A 163 5.19 14.57 11.40
C PRO A 163 6.57 15.19 11.09
N GLY A 164 7.43 15.27 12.12
CA GLY A 164 8.79 15.78 12.04
C GLY A 164 9.83 14.78 11.56
N THR A 165 9.52 13.47 11.54
CA THR A 165 10.46 12.41 11.18
C THR A 165 10.97 12.60 9.75
N ARG A 166 12.28 12.46 9.56
CA ARG A 166 12.95 12.64 8.28
C ARG A 166 12.96 11.33 7.48
N ILE A 167 12.53 11.40 6.22
CA ILE A 167 12.71 10.38 5.21
C ILE A 167 14.09 10.60 4.59
N LEU A 168 14.97 9.59 4.68
CA LEU A 168 16.32 9.69 4.16
C LEU A 168 16.31 9.70 2.62
N PRO A 169 17.15 10.52 1.97
CA PRO A 169 17.29 10.50 0.52
C PRO A 169 17.83 9.16 0.04
N GLU A 170 17.50 8.79 -1.19
CA GLU A 170 18.13 7.65 -1.84
C GLU A 170 19.64 7.90 -2.07
N ALA A 171 20.41 6.82 -2.15
CA ALA A 171 21.84 6.90 -2.41
C ALA A 171 22.09 7.64 -3.74
N GLY A 172 22.76 8.80 -3.67
CA GLY A 172 23.08 9.64 -4.83
C GLY A 172 22.17 10.85 -5.03
N GLU A 173 21.09 11.01 -4.24
CA GLU A 173 20.30 12.25 -4.25
C GLU A 173 20.96 13.34 -3.39
N ALA A 174 21.13 14.54 -3.95
CA ALA A 174 21.71 15.70 -3.26
C ALA A 174 20.69 16.47 -2.40
N SER A 175 19.42 16.05 -2.36
CA SER A 175 18.36 16.76 -1.65
C SER A 175 18.40 16.48 -0.15
N PRO A 176 18.17 17.49 0.70
CA PRO A 176 17.94 17.25 2.12
C PRO A 176 16.66 16.40 2.25
N GLY A 177 16.75 15.30 3.03
CA GLY A 177 15.63 14.39 3.24
C GLY A 177 14.31 15.10 3.59
N ARG A 178 13.20 14.62 3.05
CA ARG A 178 11.87 15.23 3.25
C ARG A 178 11.29 14.81 4.61
N ARG A 179 10.49 15.67 5.23
CA ARG A 179 9.73 15.29 6.45
C ARG A 179 8.48 14.50 6.09
N VAL A 180 8.07 13.57 6.95
CA VAL A 180 6.85 12.75 6.75
C VAL A 180 5.61 13.61 6.52
N ALA A 181 5.39 14.68 7.30
CA ALA A 181 4.23 15.55 7.09
C ALA A 181 4.20 16.18 5.68
N GLY A 182 5.34 16.70 5.21
CA GLY A 182 5.44 17.29 3.86
C GLY A 182 5.40 16.26 2.74
N TYR A 183 5.84 15.03 3.02
CA TYR A 183 5.68 13.89 2.12
C TYR A 183 4.21 13.51 1.94
N LEU A 184 3.47 13.37 3.06
CA LEU A 184 2.05 13.01 3.03
C LEU A 184 1.20 14.11 2.41
N GLN A 185 1.48 15.38 2.70
CA GLN A 185 0.79 16.50 2.06
C GLN A 185 0.96 16.48 0.53
N ALA A 186 2.18 16.28 0.03
CA ALA A 186 2.40 16.21 -1.42
C ALA A 186 1.65 15.02 -2.05
N ALA A 187 1.62 13.87 -1.38
CA ALA A 187 0.84 12.72 -1.85
C ALA A 187 -0.68 12.98 -1.82
N GLU A 188 -1.17 13.68 -0.80
CA GLU A 188 -2.56 14.13 -0.68
C GLU A 188 -2.95 15.03 -1.86
N ASP A 189 -2.15 16.08 -2.10
CA ASP A 189 -2.41 17.09 -3.14
C ASP A 189 -2.42 16.48 -4.55
N ASP A 190 -1.48 15.57 -4.83
CA ASP A 190 -1.38 14.96 -6.16
C ASP A 190 -2.45 13.89 -6.42
N THR A 191 -2.95 13.23 -5.36
CA THR A 191 -3.99 12.20 -5.50
C THR A 191 -5.41 12.77 -5.47
N GLU A 192 -5.63 13.94 -4.86
CA GLU A 192 -6.97 14.54 -4.71
C GLU A 192 -7.74 14.68 -6.04
N PRO A 193 -7.14 15.14 -7.15
CA PRO A 193 -7.88 15.35 -8.39
C PRO A 193 -8.35 14.05 -9.06
N ILE A 194 -7.69 12.93 -8.78
CA ILE A 194 -7.91 11.65 -9.48
C ILE A 194 -8.62 10.64 -8.57
N TRP A 195 -8.19 10.55 -7.31
CA TRP A 195 -8.68 9.61 -6.31
C TRP A 195 -8.94 10.31 -4.97
N PRO A 196 -10.05 11.07 -4.84
CA PRO A 196 -10.36 11.84 -3.63
C PRO A 196 -10.41 11.01 -2.34
N GLU A 197 -10.86 9.76 -2.42
CA GLU A 197 -10.92 8.87 -1.25
C GLU A 197 -9.51 8.43 -0.79
N LEU A 198 -8.55 8.28 -1.70
CA LEU A 198 -7.16 8.00 -1.33
C LEU A 198 -6.48 9.22 -0.71
N SER A 199 -6.74 10.41 -1.25
CA SER A 199 -6.31 11.68 -0.67
C SER A 199 -6.85 11.84 0.76
N ARG A 200 -8.15 11.55 0.99
CA ARG A 200 -8.74 11.58 2.34
C ARG A 200 -8.04 10.63 3.31
N ARG A 201 -7.67 9.42 2.88
CA ARG A 201 -6.92 8.47 3.71
C ARG A 201 -5.54 9.01 4.10
N LEU A 202 -4.82 9.59 3.14
CA LEU A 202 -3.52 10.23 3.39
C LEU A 202 -3.64 11.42 4.35
N ARG A 203 -4.71 12.22 4.23
CA ARG A 203 -5.02 13.31 5.16
C ARG A 203 -5.26 12.79 6.57
N VAL A 204 -6.10 11.77 6.74
CA VAL A 204 -6.37 11.15 8.04
C VAL A 204 -5.10 10.58 8.65
N LEU A 205 -4.26 9.92 7.85
CA LEU A 205 -2.94 9.45 8.31
C LEU A 205 -2.09 10.62 8.80
N ARG A 206 -1.97 11.70 8.02
CA ARG A 206 -1.18 12.89 8.34
C ARG A 206 -1.66 13.62 9.59
N GLU A 207 -2.96 13.74 9.79
CA GLU A 207 -3.58 14.37 10.97
C GLU A 207 -3.48 13.51 12.23
N GLY A 208 -3.26 12.19 12.06
CA GLY A 208 -3.05 11.25 13.15
C GLY A 208 -1.59 11.09 13.60
N LEU A 209 -0.63 11.79 12.98
CA LEU A 209 0.79 11.81 13.38
C LEU A 209 1.06 12.92 14.41
#